data_AF-A0A7V8SV67-F1
#
_entry.id   AF-A0A7V8SV67-F1
#
_cell.length_a   1.000
_cell.length_b   1.000
_cell.length_c   1.000
_cell.angle_alpha   90.00
_cell.angle_beta   90.00
_cell.angle_gamma   90.00
#
_symmetry.space_group_name_H-M   'P 1'
#
loop_
_entity.id
_entity.type
_entity.pdbx_description
1 polymer ?
#
loop_
_entity_poly.entity_id
_entity_poly.type
_entity_poly.pdbx_seq_one_letter_code
_entity_poly.pdbx_strand_id
1 'polypeptide(L)'
;MTKDHKGRPKVSEAQIAVHWKEEGYYRPPARFIGQANLHDPDFVAKFDEKYFPECFRHYAELLDWDQYWQTVLDADDPPFWKWFVGGKLNAC
;
A
#
# COMPACT_ATOMS: atom_id res chain seq x y z
N MET A 1 -15.90 -26.61 45.37
CA MET A 1 -16.13 -25.19 45.05
C MET A 1 -15.49 -24.87 43.71
N THR A 2 -16.31 -24.55 42.71
CA THR A 2 -15.93 -24.25 41.32
C THR A 2 -15.30 -22.86 41.22
N LYS A 3 -14.19 -22.72 40.48
CA LYS A 3 -13.59 -21.42 40.16
C LYS A 3 -14.31 -20.84 38.93
N ASP A 4 -15.02 -19.74 39.13
CA ASP A 4 -15.69 -18.99 38.06
C ASP A 4 -14.69 -18.44 37.04
N HIS A 5 -14.80 -18.90 35.80
CA HIS A 5 -14.12 -18.30 34.66
C HIS A 5 -14.85 -17.00 34.29
N LYS A 6 -14.32 -15.84 34.72
CA LYS A 6 -14.79 -14.53 34.28
C LYS A 6 -14.66 -14.42 32.75
N GLY A 7 -15.80 -14.43 32.06
CA GLY A 7 -15.87 -14.24 30.61
C GLY A 7 -15.27 -12.89 30.18
N ARG A 8 -14.49 -12.90 29.10
CA ARG A 8 -13.96 -11.67 28.49
C ARG A 8 -15.13 -10.74 28.10
N PRO A 9 -15.07 -9.44 28.42
CA PRO A 9 -16.12 -8.52 28.04
C PRO A 9 -16.21 -8.43 26.50
N LYS A 10 -17.44 -8.52 25.96
CA LYS A 10 -17.73 -8.25 24.55
C LYS A 10 -17.59 -6.74 24.33
N VAL A 11 -16.49 -6.31 23.71
CA VAL A 11 -16.25 -4.91 23.36
C VAL A 11 -16.97 -4.60 22.05
N SER A 12 -17.68 -3.47 21.96
CA SER A 12 -18.37 -3.04 20.74
C SER A 12 -17.43 -2.32 19.77
N GLU A 13 -17.75 -2.31 18.48
CA GLU A 13 -16.99 -1.59 17.45
C GLU A 13 -16.82 -0.11 17.80
N ALA A 14 -17.88 0.53 18.33
CA ALA A 14 -17.81 1.91 18.79
C ALA A 14 -16.81 2.12 19.95
N GLN A 15 -16.65 1.14 20.84
CA GLN A 15 -15.64 1.20 21.92
C GLN A 15 -14.21 0.99 21.40
N ILE A 16 -14.04 0.20 20.32
CA ILE A 16 -12.75 0.04 19.64
C ILE A 16 -12.39 1.32 18.86
N ALA A 17 -13.37 1.91 18.16
CA ALA A 17 -13.19 3.12 17.35
C ALA A 17 -12.90 4.39 18.18
N VAL A 18 -13.33 4.45 19.45
CA VAL A 18 -13.04 5.58 20.35
C VAL A 18 -11.54 5.68 20.68
N HIS A 19 -10.77 4.58 20.61
CA HIS A 19 -9.32 4.61 20.77
C HIS A 19 -8.55 5.22 19.59
N TRP A 20 -9.18 5.42 18.42
CA TRP A 20 -8.52 6.03 17.26
C TRP A 20 -8.41 7.56 17.31
N LYS A 21 -9.05 8.24 18.28
CA LYS A 21 -8.99 9.72 18.37
C LYS A 21 -7.68 10.26 18.98
N GLU A 22 -6.78 9.41 19.47
CA GLU A 22 -5.55 9.83 20.16
C GLU A 22 -4.27 9.20 19.60
N GLU A 23 -4.21 8.90 18.30
CA GLU A 23 -2.92 8.57 17.69
C GLU A 23 -2.11 9.85 17.43
N GLY A 24 -1.30 10.24 18.42
CA GLY A 24 -0.30 11.28 18.25
C GLY A 24 0.59 10.98 17.04
N TYR A 25 0.87 11.99 16.22
CA TYR A 25 1.72 11.80 15.05
C TYR A 25 3.18 11.63 15.49
N TYR A 26 3.72 10.41 15.38
CA TYR A 26 5.11 10.11 15.68
C TYR A 26 5.96 10.29 14.43
N ARG A 27 6.79 11.34 14.40
CA ARG A 27 7.76 11.50 13.31
C ARG A 27 8.82 10.38 13.38
N PRO A 28 9.20 9.78 12.24
CA PRO A 28 10.26 8.78 12.22
C PRO A 28 11.60 9.40 12.68
N PRO A 29 12.43 8.68 13.45
CA PRO A 29 13.75 9.16 13.85
C PRO A 29 14.65 9.47 12.64
N ALA A 30 15.55 10.45 12.74
CA ALA A 30 16.46 10.82 11.65
C ALA A 30 17.29 9.63 11.12
N ARG A 31 17.76 8.74 12.01
CA ARG A 31 18.48 7.51 11.62
C ARG A 31 17.65 6.58 10.71
N PHE A 32 16.33 6.57 10.88
CA PHE A 32 15.42 5.76 10.09
C PHE A 32 15.20 6.39 8.71
N ILE A 33 15.03 7.71 8.66
CA ILE A 33 14.90 8.46 7.40
C ILE A 33 16.17 8.33 6.56
N GLY A 34 17.34 8.43 7.18
CA GLY A 34 18.64 8.40 6.48
C GLY A 34 18.97 7.07 5.78
N GLN A 35 18.27 5.98 6.10
CA GLN A 35 18.42 4.67 5.44
C GLN A 35 17.23 4.32 4.53
N ALA A 36 16.36 5.29 4.21
CA ALA A 36 15.23 5.04 3.34
C ALA A 36 15.69 4.67 1.92
N ASN A 37 15.12 3.60 1.37
CA ASN A 37 15.40 3.14 0.00
C ASN A 37 15.08 4.21 -1.05
N LEU A 38 14.07 5.04 -0.78
CA LEU A 38 13.70 6.20 -1.57
C LEU A 38 13.73 7.44 -0.69
N HIS A 39 14.65 8.36 -0.97
CA HIS A 39 14.80 9.62 -0.25
C HIS A 39 14.87 10.85 -1.18
N ASP A 40 14.80 10.65 -2.49
CA ASP A 40 14.76 11.72 -3.49
C ASP A 40 13.34 12.33 -3.55
N PRO A 41 13.15 13.58 -3.11
CA PRO A 41 11.84 14.23 -3.10
C PRO A 41 11.26 14.43 -4.50
N ASP A 42 12.11 14.64 -5.52
CA ASP A 42 11.66 14.83 -6.90
C ASP A 42 11.14 13.52 -7.48
N PHE A 43 11.74 12.40 -7.10
CA PHE A 43 11.25 11.07 -7.46
C PHE A 43 9.98 10.71 -6.69
N VAL A 44 9.88 11.04 -5.41
CA VAL A 44 8.65 10.85 -4.61
C VAL A 44 7.47 11.59 -5.22
N ALA A 45 7.67 12.83 -5.69
CA ALA A 45 6.62 13.62 -6.35
C ALA A 45 6.04 12.96 -7.60
N LYS A 46 6.76 12.03 -8.25
CA LYS A 46 6.24 11.25 -9.40
C LYS A 46 5.13 10.28 -9.02
N PHE A 47 4.94 9.99 -7.74
CA PHE A 47 3.85 9.16 -7.23
C PHE A 47 2.62 9.96 -6.78
N ASP A 48 2.60 11.28 -7.01
CA ASP A 48 1.40 12.09 -6.82
C ASP A 48 0.22 11.56 -7.66
N GLU A 49 -1.01 11.77 -7.16
CA GLU A 49 -2.26 11.36 -7.82
C GLU A 49 -2.38 11.86 -9.27
N LYS A 50 -1.82 13.04 -9.58
CA LYS A 50 -1.80 13.60 -10.95
C LYS A 50 -1.06 12.73 -11.98
N TYR A 51 -0.15 11.86 -11.53
CA TYR A 51 0.59 10.93 -12.38
C TYR A 51 0.00 9.52 -12.35
N PHE A 52 -1.06 9.29 -11.59
CA PHE A 52 -1.78 8.02 -11.61
C PHE A 52 -2.46 7.82 -12.98
N PRO A 53 -2.43 6.61 -13.57
CA PRO A 53 -1.80 5.38 -13.07
C PRO A 53 -0.33 5.20 -13.50
N GLU A 54 0.17 6.04 -14.42
CA GLU A 54 1.48 5.91 -15.07
C GLU A 54 2.66 5.90 -14.10
N CYS A 55 2.53 6.49 -12.91
CA CYS A 55 3.55 6.41 -11.85
C CYS A 55 3.93 4.97 -11.47
N PHE A 56 3.01 4.01 -11.63
CA PHE A 56 3.26 2.59 -11.37
C PHE A 56 4.24 1.94 -12.35
N ARG A 57 4.53 2.58 -13.49
CA ARG A 57 5.60 2.11 -14.40
C ARG A 57 6.93 2.04 -13.67
N HIS A 58 7.23 3.00 -12.79
CA HIS A 58 8.48 2.99 -12.02
C HIS A 58 8.69 1.71 -11.20
N TYR A 59 7.61 1.09 -10.72
CA TYR A 59 7.69 -0.20 -10.04
C TYR A 59 7.75 -1.36 -11.04
N ALA A 60 7.00 -1.31 -12.13
CA ALA A 60 6.98 -2.37 -13.12
C ALA A 60 8.33 -2.54 -13.84
N GLU A 61 9.08 -1.45 -14.03
CA GLU A 61 10.46 -1.49 -14.58
C GLU A 61 11.46 -2.19 -13.64
N LEU A 62 11.10 -2.48 -12.38
CA LEU A 62 11.94 -3.27 -11.47
C LEU A 62 11.83 -4.78 -11.71
N LEU A 63 10.88 -5.21 -12.55
CA LEU A 63 10.64 -6.61 -12.87
C LEU A 63 11.24 -6.94 -14.23
N ASP A 64 11.62 -8.21 -14.41
CA ASP A 64 12.08 -8.72 -15.69
C ASP A 64 10.88 -9.16 -16.54
N TRP A 65 10.71 -8.53 -17.70
CA TRP A 65 9.61 -8.80 -18.62
C TRP A 65 10.11 -9.50 -19.88
N ASP A 66 9.48 -10.62 -20.23
CA ASP A 66 9.65 -11.25 -21.55
C ASP A 66 8.98 -10.40 -22.64
N GLN A 67 7.88 -9.74 -22.28
CA GLN A 67 7.17 -8.81 -23.14
C GLN A 67 6.66 -7.63 -22.30
N TYR A 68 7.02 -6.42 -22.70
CA TYR A 68 6.51 -5.21 -22.05
C TYR A 68 5.01 -5.05 -22.23
N TRP A 69 4.37 -4.45 -21.23
CA TRP A 69 2.96 -4.10 -21.26
C TRP A 69 2.69 -2.90 -22.19
N GLN A 70 1.47 -2.82 -22.72
CA GLN A 70 1.01 -1.70 -23.55
C GLN A 70 0.20 -0.69 -22.74
N THR A 71 -0.54 -1.16 -21.73
CA THR A 71 -1.40 -0.32 -20.89
C THR A 71 -1.10 -0.57 -19.41
N VAL A 72 -0.88 0.49 -18.63
CA VAL A 72 -0.56 0.37 -17.20
C VAL A 72 -1.78 -0.08 -16.39
N LEU A 73 -2.93 0.54 -16.64
CA LEU A 73 -4.20 0.20 -16.00
C LEU A 73 -5.34 0.29 -17.03
N ASP A 74 -6.02 -0.83 -17.25
CA ASP A 74 -7.33 -0.89 -17.90
C ASP A 74 -8.40 -0.92 -16.80
N ALA A 75 -9.23 0.12 -16.83
CA ALA A 75 -10.22 0.49 -15.83
C ALA A 75 -11.64 0.57 -16.41
N ASP A 76 -11.84 0.10 -17.64
CA ASP A 76 -13.05 0.37 -18.41
C ASP A 76 -14.25 -0.50 -17.99
N ASP A 77 -14.03 -1.61 -17.27
CA ASP A 77 -15.08 -2.54 -16.81
C ASP A 77 -15.02 -2.82 -15.29
N PRO A 78 -15.39 -1.86 -14.43
CA PRO A 78 -15.45 -2.10 -12.98
C PRO A 78 -16.43 -3.24 -12.62
N PRO A 79 -16.08 -4.16 -11.70
CA PRO A 79 -14.94 -4.12 -10.77
C PRO A 79 -13.67 -4.84 -11.27
N PHE A 80 -13.55 -5.11 -12.57
CA PHE A 80 -12.45 -5.89 -13.16
C PHE A 80 -11.29 -5.01 -13.62
N TRP A 81 -10.41 -4.68 -12.68
CA TRP A 81 -9.19 -3.90 -12.95
C TRP A 81 -8.09 -4.80 -13.54
N LYS A 82 -7.48 -4.38 -14.66
CA LYS A 82 -6.33 -5.10 -15.25
C LYS A 82 -5.10 -4.20 -15.24
N TRP A 83 -4.03 -4.69 -14.62
CA TRP A 83 -2.75 -3.99 -14.54
C TRP A 83 -1.76 -4.56 -15.54
N PHE A 84 -0.95 -3.68 -16.15
CA PHE A 84 0.13 -4.03 -17.08
C PHE A 84 -0.34 -4.93 -18.24
N VAL A 85 -1.44 -4.53 -18.88
CA VAL A 85 -2.12 -5.30 -19.92
C VAL A 85 -1.19 -5.57 -21.11
N GLY A 86 -1.20 -6.83 -21.52
CA GLY A 86 -0.38 -7.38 -22.60
C GLY A 86 1.11 -7.51 -22.27
N GLY A 87 1.49 -7.26 -21.01
CA GLY A 87 2.78 -7.66 -20.48
C GLY A 87 2.86 -9.17 -20.23
N LYS A 88 4.05 -9.74 -20.35
CA LYS A 88 4.35 -11.14 -19.99
C LYS A 88 5.66 -11.20 -19.23
N LEU A 89 5.64 -11.92 -18.13
CA LEU A 89 6.81 -12.20 -17.31
C LEU A 89 6.70 -13.60 -16.70
N ASN A 90 7.80 -14.04 -16.11
CA ASN A 90 7.86 -15.24 -15.30
C ASN A 90 8.42 -14.87 -13.92
N ALA A 91 7.86 -15.44 -12.85
CA ALA A 91 8.22 -15.09 -11.47
C ALA A 91 9.30 -16.00 -10.86
N CYS A 92 9.74 -17.06 -11.55
CA CYS A 92 10.54 -18.14 -10.96
C CYS A 92 11.90 -18.34 -11.61
#